data_AF-A0A1I7YGH4-F1
#
_entry.id   AF-A0A1I7YGH4-F1
#
_cell.length_a   1.000
_cell.length_b   1.000
_cell.length_c   1.000
_cell.angle_alpha   90.00
_cell.angle_beta   90.00
_cell.angle_gamma   90.00
#
_symmetry.space_group_name_H-M   'P 1'
#
loop_
_entity.id
_entity.type
_entity.pdbx_description
1 polymer ?
#
loop_
_entity_poly.entity_id
_entity_poly.type
_entity_poly.pdbx_seq_one_letter_code
_entity_poly.pdbx_strand_id
1 'polypeptide(L)'
;MKIMGFHDDEITAVLRVVSAVLLFGNIQFTQDKKSDQAVLPDDSVTQKVCHLLGLPVIDFQKAFLKPRIKVGRESVHKSQNKEQVEYAVQAISKATYERLFKWLVARFNKSLDHTRRQSASFIGILDVA
;
A
#
# COMPACT_ATOMS: atom_id res chain seq x y z
N MET A 1 -14.63 -9.66 12.70
CA MET A 1 -13.20 -9.98 12.93
C MET A 1 -12.95 -10.63 14.29
N LYS A 2 -13.46 -10.10 15.42
CA LYS A 2 -13.28 -10.73 16.76
C LYS A 2 -13.77 -12.18 16.86
N ILE A 3 -14.96 -12.49 16.33
CA ILE A 3 -15.50 -13.87 16.28
C ILE A 3 -14.58 -14.81 15.47
N MET A 4 -13.91 -14.28 14.44
CA MET A 4 -12.94 -15.01 13.62
C MET A 4 -11.54 -15.06 14.27
N GLY A 5 -11.41 -14.72 15.56
CA GLY A 5 -10.17 -14.83 16.32
C GLY A 5 -9.09 -13.79 15.98
N PHE A 6 -9.48 -12.62 15.46
CA PHE A 6 -8.54 -11.50 15.26
C PHE A 6 -8.31 -10.77 16.58
N HIS A 7 -7.06 -10.47 16.87
CA HIS A 7 -6.68 -9.63 18.01
C HIS A 7 -7.01 -8.16 17.73
N ASP A 8 -7.20 -7.37 18.78
CA ASP A 8 -7.49 -5.93 18.64
C ASP A 8 -6.37 -5.19 17.88
N ASP A 9 -5.10 -5.55 18.11
CA ASP A 9 -3.97 -4.98 17.37
C ASP A 9 -4.01 -5.31 15.87
N GLU A 10 -4.45 -6.52 15.50
CA GLU A 10 -4.61 -6.92 14.09
C GLU A 10 -5.72 -6.08 13.43
N ILE A 11 -6.83 -5.87 14.13
CA ILE A 11 -7.94 -5.05 13.65
C ILE A 11 -7.49 -3.60 13.47
N THR A 12 -6.80 -3.04 14.46
CA THR A 12 -6.26 -1.68 14.39
C THR A 12 -5.23 -1.55 13.27
N ALA A 13 -4.37 -2.55 13.04
CA ALA A 13 -3.41 -2.55 11.94
C ALA A 13 -4.10 -2.57 10.58
N VAL A 14 -5.15 -3.38 10.40
CA VAL A 14 -5.96 -3.40 9.16
C VAL A 14 -6.57 -2.02 8.91
N LEU A 15 -7.21 -1.43 9.92
CA LEU A 15 -7.82 -0.10 9.80
C LEU A 15 -6.77 0.97 9.50
N ARG A 16 -5.58 0.88 10.11
CA ARG A 16 -4.45 1.78 9.85
C ARG A 16 -4.02 1.75 8.38
N VAL A 17 -3.91 0.56 7.78
CA VAL A 17 -3.56 0.40 6.37
C VAL A 17 -4.66 0.95 5.47
N VAL A 18 -5.95 0.70 5.78
CA VAL A 18 -7.08 1.27 5.03
C VAL A 18 -7.06 2.80 5.09
N SER A 19 -6.83 3.39 6.27
CA SER A 19 -6.68 4.84 6.41
C SER A 19 -5.51 5.39 5.59
N ALA A 20 -4.38 4.68 5.53
CA ALA A 20 -3.24 5.05 4.69
C ALA A 20 -3.61 5.02 3.20
N VAL A 21 -4.29 3.97 2.72
CA VAL A 21 -4.79 3.83 1.34
C VAL A 21 -5.68 5.02 0.93
N LEU A 22 -6.58 5.46 1.80
CA LEU A 22 -7.41 6.64 1.56
C LEU A 22 -6.57 7.92 1.49
N LEU A 23 -5.62 8.10 2.41
CA LEU A 23 -4.77 9.29 2.45
C LEU A 23 -3.81 9.39 1.26
N PHE A 24 -3.39 8.28 0.66
CA PHE A 24 -2.64 8.32 -0.61
C PHE A 24 -3.39 9.10 -1.70
N GLY A 25 -4.73 9.03 -1.73
CA GLY A 25 -5.57 9.76 -2.68
C GLY A 25 -5.62 11.28 -2.45
N ASN A 26 -5.18 11.75 -1.27
CA ASN A 26 -5.18 13.17 -0.90
C ASN A 26 -3.82 13.85 -1.13
N ILE A 27 -2.79 13.11 -1.56
CA ILE A 27 -1.47 13.69 -1.84
C ILE A 27 -1.56 14.47 -3.16
N GLN A 28 -1.21 15.75 -3.12
CA GLN A 28 -1.27 16.63 -4.29
C GLN A 28 0.13 16.97 -4.78
N PHE A 29 0.39 16.74 -6.06
CA PHE A 29 1.65 17.11 -6.71
C PHE A 29 1.43 18.26 -7.67
N THR A 30 2.44 19.13 -7.76
CA THR A 30 2.51 20.20 -8.74
C THR A 30 3.70 20.00 -9.65
N GLN A 31 3.64 20.59 -10.83
CA GLN A 31 4.73 20.59 -11.79
C GLN A 31 5.61 21.83 -11.54
N ASP A 32 6.93 21.67 -11.45
CA ASP A 32 7.84 22.82 -11.39
C ASP A 32 7.75 23.62 -12.70
N LYS A 33 7.83 24.95 -12.61
CA LYS A 33 7.77 25.86 -13.77
C LYS A 33 9.10 25.90 -14.54
N LYS A 34 10.21 25.61 -13.87
CA LYS A 34 11.57 25.67 -14.44
C LYS A 34 12.09 24.32 -14.90
N SER A 35 11.53 23.23 -14.39
CA SER A 35 11.93 21.86 -14.72
C SER A 35 10.68 20.99 -14.88
N ASP A 36 10.74 19.94 -15.71
CA ASP A 36 9.66 18.97 -15.80
C ASP A 36 9.62 18.00 -14.58
N GLN A 37 10.10 18.44 -13.41
CA GLN A 37 10.06 17.68 -12.16
C GLN A 37 8.77 17.93 -11.36
N ALA A 38 8.19 16.87 -10.81
CA ALA A 38 7.16 16.94 -9.78
C ALA A 38 7.69 17.58 -8.49
N VAL A 39 6.82 18.33 -7.84
CA VAL A 39 7.02 18.97 -6.54
C VAL A 39 5.85 18.62 -5.64
N LEU A 40 6.15 18.39 -4.37
CA LEU A 40 5.16 18.23 -3.31
C LEU A 40 5.09 19.55 -2.52
N PRO A 41 4.11 20.43 -2.78
CA PRO A 41 4.05 21.75 -2.15
C PRO A 41 3.65 21.69 -0.66
N ASP A 42 2.81 20.73 -0.29
CA ASP A 42 2.41 20.46 1.10
C ASP A 42 2.64 18.97 1.39
N ASP A 43 3.45 18.67 2.40
CA ASP A 43 3.75 17.31 2.81
C ASP A 43 2.92 16.84 4.01
N SER A 44 1.96 17.63 4.51
CA SER A 44 1.14 17.29 5.67
C SER A 44 0.43 15.94 5.55
N VAL A 45 -0.12 15.64 4.36
CA VAL A 45 -0.76 14.34 4.07
C VAL A 45 0.28 13.22 3.99
N THR A 46 1.42 13.48 3.35
CA THR A 46 2.52 12.52 3.25
C THR A 46 3.08 12.14 4.62
N GLN A 47 3.23 13.10 5.53
CA GLN A 47 3.64 12.85 6.92
C GLN A 47 2.65 11.92 7.63
N LYS A 48 1.34 12.14 7.47
CA LYS A 48 0.30 11.25 8.03
C LYS A 48 0.38 9.83 7.45
N VAL A 49 0.53 9.70 6.13
CA VAL A 49 0.71 8.38 5.48
C VAL A 49 1.95 7.68 6.00
N CYS A 50 3.07 8.38 6.08
CA CYS A 50 4.33 7.84 6.59
C CYS A 50 4.23 7.42 8.06
N HIS A 51 3.53 8.19 8.88
CA HIS A 51 3.27 7.84 10.29
C HIS A 51 2.45 6.55 10.41
N LEU A 52 1.39 6.40 9.61
CA LEU A 52 0.56 5.20 9.61
C LEU A 52 1.32 3.96 9.10
N LEU A 53 2.20 4.13 8.12
CA LEU A 53 2.97 3.03 7.52
C LEU A 53 4.32 2.77 8.21
N GLY A 54 4.72 3.62 9.17
CA GLY A 54 6.02 3.52 9.84
C GLY A 54 7.21 3.78 8.91
N LEU A 55 7.07 4.69 7.94
CA LEU A 55 8.09 5.01 6.94
C LEU A 55 8.75 6.36 7.22
N PRO A 56 10.05 6.55 6.91
CA PRO A 56 10.67 7.87 6.92
C PRO A 56 10.12 8.76 5.81
N VAL A 57 9.66 9.97 6.17
CA VAL A 57 9.03 10.92 5.23
C VAL A 57 9.98 11.31 4.08
N ILE A 58 11.25 11.57 4.41
CA ILE A 58 12.27 12.00 3.45
C ILE A 58 12.52 10.91 2.40
N ASP A 59 12.64 9.65 2.84
CA ASP A 59 12.88 8.52 1.94
C ASP A 59 11.65 8.22 1.08
N PHE A 60 10.46 8.32 1.66
CA PHE A 60 9.19 8.18 0.94
C PHE A 60 9.07 9.22 -0.18
N GLN A 61 9.27 10.50 0.13
CA GLN A 61 9.23 11.58 -0.87
C GLN A 61 10.28 11.37 -1.95
N LYS A 62 11.52 11.05 -1.57
CA LYS A 62 12.61 10.80 -2.52
C LYS A 62 12.30 9.60 -3.43
N ALA A 63 11.70 8.54 -2.89
CA ALA A 63 11.34 7.34 -3.64
C ALA A 63 10.33 7.65 -4.76
N PHE A 64 9.38 8.55 -4.52
CA PHE A 64 8.40 8.96 -5.54
C PHE A 64 8.94 10.02 -6.50
N LEU A 65 9.58 11.08 -5.99
CA LEU A 65 10.03 12.21 -6.82
C LEU A 65 11.31 11.90 -7.62
N LYS A 66 12.23 11.12 -7.03
CA LYS A 66 13.56 10.78 -7.59
C LYS A 66 13.90 9.31 -7.35
N PRO A 67 13.09 8.35 -7.84
CA PRO A 67 13.32 6.92 -7.70
C PRO A 67 14.73 6.55 -8.16
N ARG A 68 15.33 5.61 -7.42
CA ARG A 68 16.60 4.99 -7.78
C ARG A 68 16.34 3.87 -8.78
N ILE A 69 16.83 4.03 -10.00
CA ILE A 69 16.68 3.05 -11.08
C ILE A 69 18.03 2.39 -11.31
N LYS A 70 18.06 1.06 -11.34
CA LYS A 70 19.26 0.30 -11.67
C LYS A 70 19.35 0.12 -13.19
N VAL A 71 20.44 0.59 -13.78
CA VAL A 71 20.72 0.47 -15.23
C VAL A 71 22.03 -0.30 -15.37
N GLY A 72 21.95 -1.55 -15.83
CA GLY A 72 23.09 -2.46 -15.85
C GLY A 72 23.67 -2.69 -14.44
N ARG A 73 24.91 -2.25 -14.22
CA ARG A 73 25.60 -2.34 -12.93
C ARG A 73 25.47 -1.08 -12.07
N GLU A 74 24.99 0.03 -12.63
CA GLU A 74 24.93 1.32 -11.96
C GLU A 74 23.52 1.65 -11.46
N SER A 75 23.42 2.58 -10.51
CA SER A 75 22.16 3.11 -10.01
C SER A 75 22.09 4.61 -10.23
N VAL A 76 21.03 5.06 -10.90
CA VAL A 76 20.82 6.46 -11.22
C VAL A 76 19.53 6.94 -10.56
N HIS A 77 19.53 8.18 -10.05
CA HIS A 77 18.31 8.84 -9.60
C HIS A 77 17.68 9.60 -10.76
N LYS A 78 16.41 9.28 -11.07
CA LYS A 78 15.68 9.93 -12.16
C LYS A 78 14.53 10.76 -11.63
N SER A 79 14.57 12.06 -11.88
CA SER A 79 13.43 12.96 -11.62
C SER A 79 12.19 12.50 -12.39
N GLN A 80 11.05 12.43 -11.71
CA GLN A 80 9.75 12.14 -12.32
C GLN A 80 8.95 13.43 -12.53
N ASN A 81 8.10 13.45 -13.56
CA ASN A 81 7.10 14.50 -13.75
C ASN A 81 5.84 14.22 -12.91
N LYS A 82 4.92 15.18 -12.85
CA LYS A 82 3.71 15.10 -12.02
C LYS A 82 2.89 13.83 -12.32
N GLU A 83 2.60 13.57 -13.59
CA GLU A 83 1.76 12.44 -14.00
C GLU A 83 2.38 11.09 -13.61
N GLN A 84 3.69 10.94 -13.77
CA GLN A 84 4.41 9.73 -13.36
C GLN A 84 4.33 9.48 -11.86
N VAL A 85 4.46 10.54 -11.06
CA VAL A 85 4.37 10.44 -9.59
C VAL A 85 2.94 10.10 -9.16
N GLU A 86 1.94 10.77 -9.72
CA GLU A 86 0.53 10.48 -9.42
C GLU A 86 0.17 9.05 -9.79
N TYR A 87 0.60 8.58 -10.96
CA TYR A 87 0.42 7.19 -11.37
C TYR A 87 1.10 6.22 -10.41
N ALA A 88 2.35 6.48 -10.01
CA ALA A 88 3.07 5.65 -9.06
C ALA A 88 2.37 5.59 -7.70
N VAL A 89 1.88 6.72 -7.18
CA VAL A 89 1.12 6.78 -5.92
C VAL A 89 -0.16 5.96 -6.01
N GLN A 90 -0.92 6.08 -7.10
CA GLN A 90 -2.13 5.29 -7.31
C GLN A 90 -1.82 3.79 -7.40
N ALA A 91 -0.77 3.41 -8.12
CA ALA A 91 -0.34 2.02 -8.25
C ALA A 91 0.06 1.42 -6.89
N ILE A 92 0.84 2.16 -6.10
CA ILE A 92 1.24 1.73 -4.74
C ILE A 92 0.02 1.64 -3.81
N SER A 93 -0.93 2.58 -3.90
CA SER A 93 -2.17 2.53 -3.12
C SER A 93 -2.99 1.26 -3.43
N LYS A 94 -3.20 0.97 -4.72
CA LYS A 94 -3.88 -0.26 -5.18
C LYS A 94 -3.15 -1.52 -4.72
N ALA A 95 -1.83 -1.58 -4.90
CA ALA A 95 -1.02 -2.72 -4.49
C ALA A 95 -1.02 -2.93 -2.96
N THR A 96 -1.06 -1.84 -2.18
CA THR A 96 -1.17 -1.89 -0.72
C THR A 96 -2.49 -2.53 -0.29
N TYR A 97 -3.61 -2.10 -0.89
CA TYR A 97 -4.92 -2.67 -0.59
C TYR A 97 -5.03 -4.13 -1.04
N GLU A 98 -4.52 -4.47 -2.23
CA GLU A 98 -4.49 -5.85 -2.73
C GLU A 98 -3.74 -6.78 -1.77
N ARG A 99 -2.58 -6.35 -1.28
CA ARG A 99 -1.78 -7.12 -0.30
C ARG A 99 -2.49 -7.26 1.04
N LEU A 100 -3.16 -6.20 1.51
CA LEU A 100 -3.99 -6.26 2.71
C LEU A 100 -5.12 -7.28 2.55
N PHE A 101 -5.81 -7.27 1.41
CA PHE A 101 -6.90 -8.21 1.14
C PHE A 101 -6.40 -9.66 1.08
N LYS A 102 -5.29 -9.91 0.38
CA LYS A 102 -4.64 -11.24 0.37
C LYS A 102 -4.27 -11.71 1.78
N TRP A 103 -3.72 -10.81 2.60
CA TRP A 103 -3.40 -11.11 3.98
C TRP A 103 -4.64 -11.44 4.81
N LEU A 104 -5.73 -10.68 4.64
CA LEU A 104 -7.02 -10.94 5.30
C LEU A 104 -7.56 -12.33 4.94
N VAL A 105 -7.59 -12.69 3.66
CA VAL A 105 -8.04 -14.02 3.20
C VAL A 105 -7.20 -15.13 3.83
N ALA A 106 -5.87 -14.99 3.81
CA ALA A 106 -4.98 -15.97 4.45
C ALA A 106 -5.24 -16.06 5.97
N ARG A 107 -5.49 -14.92 6.63
CA ARG A 107 -5.77 -14.87 8.06
C ARG A 107 -7.11 -15.50 8.42
N PHE A 108 -8.13 -15.33 7.59
CA PHE A 108 -9.43 -16.01 7.73
C PHE A 108 -9.29 -17.51 7.53
N ASN A 109 -8.59 -17.94 6.49
CA ASN A 109 -8.36 -19.37 6.22
C ASN A 109 -7.65 -20.04 7.41
N LYS A 110 -6.67 -19.38 8.03
CA LYS A 110 -6.01 -19.89 9.23
C LYS A 110 -6.95 -20.05 10.43
N SER A 111 -7.94 -19.16 10.59
CA SER A 111 -8.95 -19.27 11.64
C SER A 111 -10.04 -20.30 11.34
N LEU A 112 -10.23 -20.68 10.08
CA LEU A 112 -11.25 -21.65 9.66
C LEU A 112 -10.70 -23.08 9.59
N ASP A 113 -9.39 -23.24 9.39
CA ASP A 113 -8.68 -24.52 9.30
C ASP A 113 -8.45 -25.18 10.68
N HIS A 114 -9.46 -25.15 11.55
CA HIS A 114 -9.39 -25.80 12.88
C HIS A 114 -9.56 -27.32 12.83
N THR A 115 -9.93 -27.89 11.67
CA THR A 115 -10.25 -29.32 11.54
C THR A 115 -9.18 -30.05 10.73
N ARG A 116 -8.12 -30.51 11.40
CA ARG A 116 -7.00 -31.27 10.79
C ARG A 116 -7.39 -32.63 10.18
N ARG A 117 -8.62 -33.10 10.34
CA ARG A 117 -9.11 -34.27 9.61
C ARG A 117 -9.51 -33.82 8.21
N GLN A 118 -8.71 -34.17 7.21
CA GLN A 118 -9.14 -34.14 5.82
C GLN A 118 -10.39 -35.01 5.71
N SER A 119 -11.56 -34.36 5.68
CA SER A 119 -12.81 -35.04 5.39
C SER A 119 -12.68 -35.68 4.01
N ALA A 120 -13.15 -36.92 3.85
CA ALA A 120 -13.12 -37.63 2.57
C ALA A 120 -14.01 -36.96 1.49
N SER A 121 -14.80 -35.95 1.87
CA SER A 121 -15.70 -35.22 0.99
C SER A 121 -15.78 -33.74 1.41
N PHE A 122 -15.91 -32.85 0.42
CA PHE A 122 -16.15 -31.41 0.60
C PHE A 122 -17.18 -30.92 -0.41
N ILE A 123 -17.86 -29.80 -0.09
CA ILE A 123 -18.75 -29.10 -1.01
C ILE A 123 -18.09 -27.79 -1.38
N GLY A 124 -17.80 -27.60 -2.68
CA GLY A 124 -17.29 -26.34 -3.20
C GLY A 124 -18.44 -25.43 -3.62
N ILE A 125 -18.42 -24.18 -3.16
CA ILE A 125 -19.36 -23.14 -3.57
C ILE A 125 -18.56 -22.11 -4.38
N LEU A 126 -18.99 -21.83 -5.61
CA LEU A 126 -18.35 -20.87 -6.50
C LEU A 126 -19.20 -19.59 -6.59
N ASP A 127 -18.58 -18.45 -6.31
CA ASP A 127 -19.16 -17.12 -6.46
C ASP A 127 -18.15 -16.21 -7.16
N VAL A 128 -18.47 -15.75 -8.38
CA VAL A 128 -17.63 -14.88 -9.21
C VAL A 128 -18.54 -13.82 -9.82
N ALA A 129 -18.20 -12.56 -9.61
CA ALA A 129 -18.89 -11.39 -10.15
C ALA A 129 -18.20 -10.86 -11.43
#